data_AF-A0A2D5E1S9-F1
#
_entry.id   AF-A0A2D5E1S9-F1
#
_cell.length_a   1.000
_cell.length_b   1.000
_cell.length_c   1.000
_cell.angle_alpha   90.00
_cell.angle_beta   90.00
_cell.angle_gamma   90.00
#
_symmetry.space_group_name_H-M   'P 1'
#
loop_
_entity.id
_entity.type
_entity.pdbx_description
1 polymer ?
#
loop_
_entity_poly.entity_id
_entity_poly.type
_entity_poly.pdbx_seq_one_letter_code
_entity_poly.pdbx_strand_id
1 'polypeptide(L)'
;MANRIFLACLGLIAATAASAQFQSLVVEEVDNRGTVPGKTYRIYAQMEAEGDVIDAVFGDGEDYLEVKSTAPFFQHPKGTNAANELQRSLVQESTDGLQYDSWVTIGYEDNYMNALTAFLMDFSEFETGSRLYTDNGAWFVTPDMRQAAAGPDGKLLLMQLTTEGEVTGRINLHGRTRPLPLRDAEERAQNPDSLISRLIDVRGIELNIR
;
A
#
# COMPACT_ATOMS: atom_id res chain seq x y z
N MET A 1 -30.30 46.35 46.42
CA MET A 1 -29.76 46.38 45.04
C MET A 1 -28.30 45.95 45.09
N ALA A 2 -27.99 44.73 44.64
CA ALA A 2 -26.69 44.34 44.08
C ALA A 2 -26.77 42.85 43.70
N ASN A 3 -27.15 42.58 42.45
CA ASN A 3 -27.13 41.25 41.86
C ASN A 3 -25.71 41.03 41.28
N ARG A 4 -24.98 40.02 41.73
CA ARG A 4 -23.67 39.64 41.16
C ARG A 4 -23.80 38.29 40.47
N ILE A 5 -24.02 38.34 39.17
CA ILE A 5 -23.97 37.18 38.28
C ILE A 5 -22.50 36.97 37.92
N PHE A 6 -21.93 35.84 38.33
CA PHE A 6 -20.62 35.37 37.84
C PHE A 6 -20.86 34.63 36.52
N LEU A 7 -20.34 35.18 35.42
CA LEU A 7 -20.33 34.52 34.12
C LEU A 7 -19.05 33.67 34.03
N ALA A 8 -19.20 32.34 33.98
CA ALA A 8 -18.10 31.43 33.67
C ALA A 8 -18.06 31.21 32.16
N CYS A 9 -17.05 31.75 31.47
CA CYS A 9 -16.79 31.45 30.07
C CYS A 9 -16.18 30.04 29.96
N LEU A 10 -16.96 29.08 29.48
CA LEU A 10 -16.47 27.75 29.09
C LEU A 10 -15.77 27.88 27.72
N GLY A 11 -14.43 27.86 27.72
CA GLY A 11 -13.66 27.80 26.48
C GLY A 11 -13.76 26.40 25.88
N LEU A 12 -14.46 26.25 24.76
CA LEU A 12 -14.48 25.03 23.98
C LEU A 12 -13.15 24.94 23.21
N ILE A 13 -12.21 24.13 23.70
CA ILE A 13 -11.05 23.73 22.91
C ILE A 13 -11.55 22.69 21.92
N ALA A 14 -11.81 23.10 20.68
CA ALA A 14 -12.00 22.18 19.58
C ALA A 14 -10.64 21.51 19.32
N ALA A 15 -10.47 20.28 19.82
CA ALA A 15 -9.36 19.44 19.42
C ALA A 15 -9.54 19.14 17.92
N THR A 16 -8.76 19.81 17.07
CA THR A 16 -8.59 19.38 15.69
C THR A 16 -7.92 18.02 15.75
N ALA A 17 -8.68 16.94 15.53
CA ALA A 17 -8.09 15.64 15.25
C ALA A 17 -7.20 15.82 14.01
N ALA A 18 -5.89 15.68 14.16
CA ALA A 18 -5.01 15.53 13.03
C ALA A 18 -5.37 14.18 12.39
N SER A 19 -6.10 14.22 11.28
CA SER A 19 -6.34 13.01 10.48
C SER A 19 -5.06 12.70 9.71
N ALA A 20 -4.54 11.49 9.88
CA ALA A 20 -3.40 11.01 9.10
C ALA A 20 -3.92 10.53 7.74
N GLN A 21 -3.27 10.96 6.65
CA GLN A 21 -3.69 10.61 5.28
C GLN A 21 -3.59 9.10 5.01
N PHE A 22 -2.58 8.45 5.59
CA PHE A 22 -2.54 7.00 5.74
C PHE A 22 -3.10 6.65 7.13
N GLN A 23 -4.04 5.71 7.19
CA GLN A 23 -4.70 5.31 8.43
C GLN A 23 -4.10 4.05 9.03
N SER A 24 -3.97 2.98 8.23
CA SER A 24 -3.47 1.68 8.70
C SER A 24 -3.17 0.73 7.54
N LEU A 25 -2.54 -0.41 7.84
CA LEU A 25 -2.61 -1.58 6.96
C LEU A 25 -3.91 -2.34 7.22
N VAL A 26 -4.54 -2.80 6.15
CA VAL A 26 -5.70 -3.69 6.19
C VAL A 26 -5.29 -5.00 5.55
N VAL A 27 -5.56 -6.09 6.24
CA VAL A 27 -5.26 -7.45 5.79
C VAL A 27 -6.57 -8.15 5.52
N GLU A 28 -6.73 -8.67 4.31
CA GLU A 28 -7.89 -9.46 3.90
C GLU A 28 -7.44 -10.87 3.51
N GLU A 29 -8.03 -11.89 4.11
CA GLU A 29 -7.80 -13.27 3.72
C GLU A 29 -8.55 -13.56 2.41
N VAL A 30 -7.85 -14.16 1.45
CA VAL A 30 -8.41 -14.68 0.20
C VAL A 30 -8.58 -16.18 0.38
N ASP A 31 -9.81 -16.67 0.25
CA ASP A 31 -10.10 -18.11 0.29
C ASP A 31 -9.43 -18.81 -0.90
N ASN A 32 -8.31 -19.47 -0.63
CA ASN A 32 -7.58 -20.25 -1.62
C ASN A 32 -8.13 -21.68 -1.81
N ARG A 33 -9.19 -22.05 -1.08
CA ARG A 33 -9.89 -23.34 -1.12
C ARG A 33 -8.99 -24.56 -0.88
N GLY A 34 -7.83 -24.36 -0.25
CA GLY A 34 -6.83 -25.40 -0.06
C GLY A 34 -6.10 -25.82 -1.35
N THR A 35 -6.17 -25.02 -2.42
CA THR A 35 -5.43 -25.28 -3.66
C THR A 35 -3.92 -25.23 -3.44
N VAL A 36 -3.46 -24.39 -2.51
CA VAL A 36 -2.04 -24.24 -2.13
C VAL A 36 -1.91 -24.35 -0.60
N PRO A 37 -0.74 -24.77 -0.08
CA PRO A 37 -0.51 -24.79 1.36
C PRO A 37 -0.61 -23.39 1.99
N GLY A 38 -1.20 -23.33 3.18
CA GLY A 38 -1.31 -22.09 3.95
C GLY A 38 -2.48 -21.20 3.56
N LYS A 39 -2.43 -19.96 4.02
CA LYS A 39 -3.46 -18.94 3.79
C LYS A 39 -2.93 -17.86 2.87
N THR A 40 -3.80 -17.32 2.04
CA THR A 40 -3.50 -16.20 1.14
C THR A 40 -4.06 -14.91 1.72
N TYR A 41 -3.25 -13.87 1.75
CA TYR A 41 -3.60 -12.56 2.28
C TYR A 41 -3.34 -11.47 1.25
N ARG A 42 -4.26 -10.52 1.17
CA ARG A 42 -4.05 -9.24 0.48
C ARG A 42 -3.85 -8.15 1.51
N ILE A 43 -2.77 -7.40 1.35
CA ILE A 43 -2.37 -6.33 2.26
C ILE A 43 -2.57 -5.01 1.54
N TYR A 44 -3.42 -4.17 2.13
CA TYR A 44 -3.81 -2.87 1.61
C TYR A 44 -3.30 -1.76 2.52
N ALA A 45 -2.96 -0.61 1.94
CA ALA A 45 -2.98 0.64 2.67
C ALA A 45 -4.41 1.19 2.72
N GLN A 46 -4.88 1.50 3.92
CA GLN A 46 -6.09 2.29 4.11
C GLN A 46 -5.71 3.77 4.11
N MET A 47 -6.18 4.47 3.09
CA MET A 47 -6.05 5.91 2.94
C MET A 47 -7.27 6.64 3.50
N GLU A 48 -7.14 7.93 3.71
CA GLU A 48 -8.22 8.79 4.21
C GLU A 48 -9.31 9.02 3.18
N ALA A 49 -8.95 9.18 1.91
CA ALA A 49 -9.89 9.50 0.84
C ALA A 49 -9.64 8.69 -0.43
N GLU A 50 -10.71 8.49 -1.20
CA GLU A 50 -10.61 8.09 -2.60
C GLU A 50 -9.70 9.07 -3.36
N GLY A 51 -8.82 8.54 -4.21
CA GLY A 51 -7.91 9.35 -5.00
C GLY A 51 -6.62 9.76 -4.29
N ASP A 52 -6.46 9.44 -3.00
CA ASP A 52 -5.15 9.47 -2.35
C ASP A 52 -4.19 8.53 -3.08
N VAL A 53 -2.94 8.93 -3.21
CA VAL A 53 -1.96 8.24 -4.03
C VAL A 53 -0.85 7.66 -3.17
N ILE A 54 -0.48 6.40 -3.42
CA ILE A 54 0.79 5.84 -2.99
C ILE A 54 1.63 5.64 -4.24
N ASP A 55 2.80 6.27 -4.29
CA ASP A 55 3.71 6.15 -5.42
C ASP A 55 4.88 5.22 -5.14
N ALA A 56 5.25 4.95 -3.89
CA ALA A 56 6.30 3.99 -3.59
C ALA A 56 6.12 3.26 -2.26
N VAL A 57 6.61 2.01 -2.24
CA VAL A 57 6.91 1.26 -1.02
C VAL A 57 8.42 1.02 -1.01
N PHE A 58 9.09 1.40 0.08
CA PHE A 58 10.55 1.57 0.04
C PHE A 58 11.25 1.19 1.34
N GLY A 59 12.57 1.00 1.25
CA GLY A 59 13.51 0.99 2.38
C GLY A 59 14.65 1.98 2.16
N ASP A 60 15.07 2.68 3.21
CA ASP A 60 16.16 3.67 3.18
C ASP A 60 16.92 3.72 4.52
N GLY A 61 18.12 3.15 4.54
CA GLY A 61 19.00 3.08 5.71
C GLY A 61 18.34 2.38 6.90
N GLU A 62 18.18 3.11 8.00
CA GLU A 62 17.54 2.60 9.23
C GLU A 62 16.03 2.40 9.06
N ASP A 63 15.41 3.07 8.08
CA ASP A 63 14.04 2.84 7.66
C ASP A 63 14.00 1.73 6.60
N TYR A 64 14.61 0.59 6.89
CA TYR A 64 14.54 -0.58 6.01
C TYR A 64 13.10 -1.08 5.85
N LEU A 65 12.86 -1.76 4.74
CA LEU A 65 11.67 -2.55 4.51
C LEU A 65 12.01 -4.02 4.78
N GLU A 66 11.19 -4.70 5.57
CA GLU A 66 11.27 -6.15 5.76
C GLU A 66 9.87 -6.74 5.88
N VAL A 67 9.59 -7.82 5.15
CA VAL A 67 8.42 -8.68 5.39
C VAL A 67 8.89 -10.13 5.39
N LYS A 68 8.61 -10.87 6.45
CA LYS A 68 9.03 -12.26 6.65
C LYS A 68 7.92 -13.09 7.26
N SER A 69 8.02 -14.40 7.11
CA SER A 69 7.10 -15.37 7.70
C SER A 69 7.86 -16.44 8.50
N THR A 70 7.19 -17.07 9.46
CA THR A 70 7.73 -18.22 10.21
C THR A 70 7.76 -19.52 9.40
N ALA A 71 7.07 -19.55 8.26
CA ALA A 71 7.15 -20.60 7.24
C ALA A 71 7.37 -19.95 5.86
N PRO A 72 7.83 -20.69 4.83
CA PRO A 72 8.08 -20.08 3.53
C PRO A 72 6.86 -19.38 2.93
N PHE A 73 7.08 -18.30 2.19
CA PHE A 73 6.09 -17.78 1.26
C PHE A 73 5.91 -18.76 0.11
N PHE A 74 4.66 -19.02 -0.26
CA PHE A 74 4.34 -19.80 -1.44
C PHE A 74 4.73 -19.01 -2.68
N GLN A 75 5.57 -19.63 -3.51
CA GLN A 75 6.05 -19.10 -4.78
C GLN A 75 5.73 -20.12 -5.88
N HIS A 76 4.87 -19.74 -6.82
CA HIS A 76 4.43 -20.61 -7.91
C HIS A 76 5.53 -20.69 -8.99
N PRO A 77 5.77 -21.86 -9.62
CA PRO A 77 6.81 -21.98 -10.68
C PRO A 77 6.61 -21.12 -11.92
N LYS A 78 5.39 -20.61 -12.13
CA LYS A 78 5.01 -19.64 -13.19
C LYS A 78 4.69 -18.25 -12.61
N GLY A 79 4.92 -18.09 -11.32
CA GLY A 79 4.78 -16.87 -10.55
C GLY A 79 5.85 -15.86 -10.89
N THR A 80 5.73 -14.69 -10.28
CA THR A 80 6.65 -13.56 -10.44
C THR A 80 6.63 -12.71 -9.18
N ASN A 81 7.75 -12.07 -8.85
CA ASN A 81 7.85 -11.22 -7.65
C ASN A 81 6.91 -10.00 -7.63
N ALA A 82 6.42 -9.54 -8.79
CA ALA A 82 5.67 -8.30 -8.90
C ALA A 82 4.52 -8.38 -9.91
N ALA A 83 3.40 -7.73 -9.60
CA ALA A 83 2.17 -7.84 -10.39
C ALA A 83 2.32 -7.43 -11.86
N ASN A 84 3.22 -6.50 -12.19
CA ASN A 84 3.45 -6.07 -13.57
C ASN A 84 4.04 -7.16 -14.47
N GLU A 85 4.64 -8.20 -13.90
CA GLU A 85 5.20 -9.33 -14.63
C GLU A 85 4.22 -10.52 -14.69
N LEU A 86 3.23 -10.54 -13.80
CA LEU A 86 2.24 -11.59 -13.68
C LEU A 86 1.28 -11.58 -14.89
N GLN A 87 1.40 -12.58 -15.75
CA GLN A 87 0.63 -12.67 -16.99
C GLN A 87 -0.84 -12.98 -16.71
N ARG A 88 -1.74 -12.03 -16.99
CA ARG A 88 -3.19 -12.18 -16.79
C ARG A 88 -3.77 -13.48 -17.37
N SER A 89 -3.37 -13.85 -18.59
CA SER A 89 -3.88 -15.08 -19.24
C SER A 89 -3.46 -16.34 -18.48
N LEU A 90 -2.22 -16.39 -17.97
CA LEU A 90 -1.75 -17.53 -17.18
C LEU A 90 -2.50 -17.66 -15.86
N VAL A 91 -2.78 -16.54 -15.19
CA VAL A 91 -3.57 -16.53 -13.95
C VAL A 91 -5.00 -17.02 -14.21
N GLN A 92 -5.64 -16.54 -15.28
CA GLN A 92 -7.02 -16.92 -15.62
C GLN A 92 -7.17 -18.40 -16.02
N GLU A 93 -6.14 -18.98 -16.62
CA GLU A 93 -6.11 -20.39 -17.05
C GLU A 93 -5.57 -21.33 -15.96
N SER A 94 -4.95 -20.80 -14.90
CA SER A 94 -4.34 -21.60 -13.85
C SER A 94 -5.39 -22.38 -13.06
N THR A 95 -5.07 -23.64 -12.82
CA THR A 95 -5.78 -24.52 -11.87
C THR A 95 -4.85 -25.03 -10.78
N ASP A 96 -3.57 -24.66 -10.86
CA ASP A 96 -2.45 -25.06 -9.99
C ASP A 96 -2.10 -24.00 -8.94
N GLY A 97 -2.93 -22.97 -8.78
CA GLY A 97 -2.83 -22.01 -7.68
C GLY A 97 -1.93 -20.80 -7.95
N LEU A 98 -1.61 -20.49 -9.22
CA LEU A 98 -0.85 -19.29 -9.60
C LEU A 98 -1.52 -18.00 -9.09
N GLN A 99 -2.85 -17.96 -9.01
CA GLN A 99 -3.58 -16.82 -8.46
C GLN A 99 -3.30 -16.57 -6.97
N TYR A 100 -2.70 -17.54 -6.27
CA TYR A 100 -2.35 -17.47 -4.85
C TYR A 100 -0.84 -17.31 -4.65
N ASP A 101 -0.09 -17.02 -5.71
CA ASP A 101 1.32 -16.67 -5.63
C ASP A 101 1.57 -15.44 -4.74
N SER A 102 2.80 -15.31 -4.23
CA SER A 102 3.21 -14.18 -3.39
C SER A 102 3.94 -13.12 -4.21
N TRP A 103 3.43 -11.89 -4.24
CA TRP A 103 3.95 -10.82 -5.10
C TRP A 103 3.64 -9.43 -4.55
N VAL A 104 4.38 -8.42 -5.00
CA VAL A 104 4.17 -7.00 -4.64
C VAL A 104 3.45 -6.22 -5.72
N THR A 105 2.79 -5.13 -5.33
CA THR A 105 2.14 -4.20 -6.27
C THR A 105 1.96 -2.79 -5.71
N ILE A 106 1.41 -1.93 -6.56
CA ILE A 106 0.65 -0.75 -6.19
C ILE A 106 -0.65 -0.78 -7.04
N GLY A 107 -1.75 -1.18 -6.39
CA GLY A 107 -3.10 -1.18 -6.96
C GLY A 107 -3.46 -2.35 -7.88
N TYR A 108 -2.76 -2.53 -9.00
CA TYR A 108 -3.14 -3.53 -10.02
C TYR A 108 -2.62 -4.95 -9.70
N GLU A 109 -3.30 -5.97 -10.22
CA GLU A 109 -3.07 -7.37 -9.81
C GLU A 109 -2.39 -8.23 -10.89
N ASP A 110 -2.14 -7.66 -12.07
CA ASP A 110 -1.52 -8.34 -13.20
C ASP A 110 -0.79 -7.36 -14.12
N ASN A 111 -0.22 -7.87 -15.20
CA ASN A 111 0.59 -7.10 -16.15
C ASN A 111 -0.18 -6.12 -17.03
N TYR A 112 -1.51 -6.17 -17.06
CA TYR A 112 -2.29 -5.35 -17.97
C TYR A 112 -2.30 -3.88 -17.54
N MET A 113 -1.72 -3.02 -18.37
CA MET A 113 -1.63 -1.57 -18.11
C MET A 113 -0.92 -1.24 -16.79
N ASN A 114 -0.11 -2.17 -16.29
CA ASN A 114 0.57 -2.03 -15.02
C ASN A 114 1.95 -1.42 -15.21
N ALA A 115 2.12 -0.21 -14.69
CA ALA A 115 3.35 0.58 -14.80
C ALA A 115 4.28 0.44 -13.58
N LEU A 116 4.07 -0.57 -12.74
CA LEU A 116 4.94 -0.84 -11.59
C LEU A 116 6.38 -1.03 -12.06
N THR A 117 7.30 -0.44 -11.32
CA THR A 117 8.74 -0.55 -11.56
C THR A 117 9.42 -0.74 -10.21
N ALA A 118 10.57 -1.41 -10.19
CA ALA A 118 11.41 -1.49 -9.01
C ALA A 118 12.80 -0.93 -9.30
N PHE A 119 13.40 -0.28 -8.31
CA PHE A 119 14.76 0.23 -8.37
C PHE A 119 15.51 -0.21 -7.12
N LEU A 120 16.68 -0.83 -7.31
CA LEU A 120 17.54 -1.40 -6.25
C LEU A 120 16.86 -2.44 -5.34
N MET A 121 15.64 -2.90 -5.66
CA MET A 121 15.03 -4.05 -5.01
C MET A 121 15.69 -5.34 -5.48
N ASP A 122 16.03 -6.20 -4.52
CA ASP A 122 16.41 -7.60 -4.78
C ASP A 122 15.30 -8.52 -4.24
N PHE A 123 14.63 -9.23 -5.15
CA PHE A 123 13.57 -10.16 -4.81
C PHE A 123 14.07 -11.61 -4.69
N SER A 124 15.36 -11.88 -4.88
CA SER A 124 15.89 -13.26 -4.94
C SER A 124 15.60 -14.08 -3.67
N GLU A 125 15.74 -13.49 -2.48
CA GLU A 125 15.33 -14.15 -1.24
C GLU A 125 13.81 -14.42 -1.20
N PHE A 126 13.01 -13.44 -1.62
CA PHE A 126 11.55 -13.53 -1.61
C PHE A 126 11.04 -14.62 -2.57
N GLU A 127 11.60 -14.72 -3.77
CA GLU A 127 11.25 -15.73 -4.78
C GLU A 127 11.63 -17.17 -4.37
N THR A 128 12.47 -17.32 -3.33
CA THR A 128 12.76 -18.62 -2.71
C THR A 128 11.88 -18.91 -1.49
N GLY A 129 10.89 -18.06 -1.23
CA GLY A 129 9.96 -18.16 -0.12
C GLY A 129 10.48 -17.61 1.21
N SER A 130 11.60 -16.88 1.23
CA SER A 130 12.21 -16.37 2.47
C SER A 130 11.56 -15.06 2.92
N ARG A 131 12.22 -13.92 2.71
CA ARG A 131 11.76 -12.59 3.13
C ARG A 131 11.88 -11.61 1.97
N LEU A 132 11.05 -10.57 2.01
CA LEU A 132 11.20 -9.37 1.21
C LEU A 132 12.01 -8.36 2.03
N TYR A 133 13.15 -7.89 1.52
CA TYR A 133 14.01 -6.95 2.25
C TYR A 133 14.68 -5.94 1.33
N THR A 134 14.77 -4.70 1.80
CA THR A 134 15.68 -3.70 1.24
C THR A 134 15.95 -2.58 2.26
N ASP A 135 17.11 -1.95 2.18
CA ASP A 135 17.46 -0.73 2.91
C ASP A 135 17.87 0.41 1.97
N ASN A 136 17.70 0.26 0.66
CA ASN A 136 18.09 1.28 -0.31
C ASN A 136 17.28 1.22 -1.62
N GLY A 137 16.15 0.51 -1.61
CA GLY A 137 15.36 0.20 -2.79
C GLY A 137 13.87 0.48 -2.60
N ALA A 138 13.16 0.45 -3.72
CA ALA A 138 11.72 0.64 -3.73
C ALA A 138 11.08 -0.05 -4.93
N TRP A 139 9.80 -0.43 -4.78
CA TRP A 139 8.91 -0.54 -5.93
C TRP A 139 7.95 0.65 -5.95
N PHE A 140 7.66 1.15 -7.14
CA PHE A 140 7.01 2.43 -7.33
C PHE A 140 6.25 2.52 -8.65
N VAL A 141 5.39 3.53 -8.73
CA VAL A 141 4.59 3.92 -9.89
C VAL A 141 4.61 5.44 -9.97
N THR A 142 4.56 6.01 -11.18
CA THR A 142 4.45 7.47 -11.28
C THR A 142 3.10 7.96 -10.69
N PRO A 143 3.08 9.11 -10.01
CA PRO A 143 1.90 9.59 -9.26
C PRO A 143 0.63 9.85 -10.08
N ASP A 144 0.78 10.01 -11.38
CA ASP A 144 -0.30 10.31 -12.33
C ASP A 144 -1.01 9.05 -12.85
N MET A 145 -0.51 7.87 -12.51
CA MET A 145 -1.13 6.60 -12.90
C MET A 145 -2.34 6.30 -12.04
N ARG A 146 -3.43 5.88 -12.68
CA ARG A 146 -4.66 5.48 -11.97
C ARG A 146 -4.44 4.35 -10.97
N GLN A 147 -3.53 3.41 -11.25
CA GLN A 147 -3.22 2.31 -10.35
C GLN A 147 -2.63 2.75 -9.01
N ALA A 148 -2.10 3.96 -8.92
CA ALA A 148 -1.52 4.50 -7.70
C ALA A 148 -2.57 5.13 -6.77
N ALA A 149 -3.80 5.33 -7.27
CA ALA A 149 -4.87 6.01 -6.55
C ALA A 149 -5.76 5.02 -5.79
N ALA A 150 -5.99 5.30 -4.50
CA ALA A 150 -6.90 4.55 -3.64
C ALA A 150 -8.32 4.57 -4.21
N GLY A 151 -8.99 3.42 -4.12
CA GLY A 151 -10.36 3.26 -4.61
C GLY A 151 -11.41 4.00 -3.78
N PRO A 152 -12.70 3.86 -4.10
CA PRO A 152 -13.81 4.50 -3.38
C PRO A 152 -13.91 4.13 -1.89
N ASP A 153 -13.36 2.98 -1.50
CA ASP A 153 -13.25 2.52 -0.11
C ASP A 153 -11.96 2.99 0.59
N GLY A 154 -11.15 3.82 -0.10
CA GLY A 154 -9.87 4.32 0.38
C GLY A 154 -8.77 3.27 0.43
N LYS A 155 -8.98 2.05 -0.10
CA LYS A 155 -7.96 1.01 -0.09
C LYS A 155 -7.09 1.04 -1.33
N LEU A 156 -5.82 0.71 -1.14
CA LEU A 156 -4.87 0.43 -2.22
C LEU A 156 -4.06 -0.82 -1.92
N LEU A 157 -4.08 -1.79 -2.84
CA LEU A 157 -3.34 -3.04 -2.69
C LEU A 157 -1.84 -2.80 -2.78
N LEU A 158 -1.07 -3.39 -1.84
CA LEU A 158 0.39 -3.28 -1.79
C LEU A 158 1.10 -4.60 -2.08
N MET A 159 0.49 -5.72 -1.73
CA MET A 159 1.05 -7.06 -1.94
C MET A 159 0.00 -8.15 -1.68
N GLN A 160 0.25 -9.32 -2.26
CA GLN A 160 -0.38 -10.58 -1.89
C GLN A 160 0.68 -11.51 -1.31
N LEU A 161 0.39 -12.16 -0.18
CA LEU A 161 1.29 -13.10 0.47
C LEU A 161 0.54 -14.39 0.76
N THR A 162 1.15 -15.53 0.47
CA THR A 162 0.61 -16.84 0.84
C THR A 162 1.62 -17.59 1.69
N THR A 163 1.23 -18.08 2.86
CA THR A 163 2.13 -18.82 3.75
C THR A 163 1.35 -19.63 4.79
N GLU A 164 1.95 -20.70 5.30
CA GLU A 164 1.46 -21.44 6.48
C GLU A 164 1.88 -20.77 7.80
N GLY A 165 2.79 -19.80 7.74
CA GLY A 165 3.37 -19.16 8.90
C GLY A 165 2.67 -17.87 9.32
N GLU A 166 3.18 -17.31 10.41
CA GLU A 166 2.81 -15.98 10.89
C GLU A 166 3.70 -14.94 10.19
N VAL A 167 3.09 -13.90 9.61
CA VAL A 167 3.80 -12.84 8.90
C VAL A 167 4.10 -11.69 9.85
N THR A 168 5.35 -11.24 9.85
CA THR A 168 5.79 -10.03 10.54
C THR A 168 6.57 -9.14 9.58
N GLY A 169 6.47 -7.82 9.77
CA GLY A 169 7.20 -6.91 8.90
C GLY A 169 7.15 -5.46 9.33
N ARG A 170 7.94 -4.67 8.62
CA ARG A 170 8.04 -3.22 8.66
C ARG A 170 8.05 -2.73 7.23
N ILE A 171 7.13 -1.83 6.88
CA ILE A 171 7.09 -1.20 5.56
C ILE A 171 7.07 0.33 5.69
N ASN A 172 7.50 1.00 4.62
CA ASN A 172 7.49 2.45 4.51
C ASN A 172 6.80 2.84 3.21
N LEU A 173 5.98 3.89 3.25
CA LEU A 173 5.16 4.37 2.15
C LEU A 173 5.48 5.82 1.83
N HIS A 174 5.68 6.08 0.55
CA HIS A 174 5.63 7.43 0.01
C HIS A 174 4.36 7.58 -0.82
N GLY A 175 3.77 8.76 -0.74
CA GLY A 175 2.49 9.05 -1.37
C GLY A 175 2.14 10.53 -1.34
N ARG A 176 0.89 10.82 -1.65
CA ARG A 176 0.33 12.17 -1.65
C ARG A 176 -1.19 12.16 -1.63
N THR A 177 -1.79 13.28 -1.24
CA THR A 177 -3.25 13.42 -1.08
C THR A 177 -4.06 13.48 -2.38
N ARG A 178 -3.39 13.43 -3.54
CA ARG A 178 -3.96 13.45 -4.90
C ARG A 178 -2.81 13.39 -5.93
N PRO A 179 -3.07 13.01 -7.19
CA PRO A 179 -2.07 13.12 -8.27
C PRO A 179 -1.46 14.53 -8.35
N LEU A 180 -0.27 14.63 -8.94
CA LEU A 180 0.42 15.93 -9.11
C LEU A 180 -0.52 16.99 -9.69
N PRO A 181 -0.38 18.27 -9.26
CA PRO A 181 -1.26 19.33 -9.73
C PRO A 181 -1.26 19.41 -11.25
N LEU A 182 -2.43 19.81 -11.78
CA LEU A 182 -2.71 19.96 -13.20
C LEU A 182 -1.53 20.65 -13.91
N ARG A 183 -1.07 20.03 -15.02
CA ARG A 183 0.17 20.39 -15.71
C ARG A 183 0.14 21.83 -16.24
N ASP A 184 -1.04 22.40 -16.45
CA ASP A 184 -1.23 23.67 -17.14
C ASP A 184 -1.77 24.79 -16.23
N ALA A 185 -1.26 26.01 -16.46
CA ALA A 185 -1.59 27.19 -15.67
C ALA A 185 -3.05 27.64 -15.81
N GLU A 186 -3.70 27.30 -16.92
CA GLU A 186 -5.10 27.63 -17.20
C GLU A 186 -6.05 26.78 -16.35
N GLU A 187 -5.75 25.49 -16.18
CA GLU A 187 -6.55 24.57 -15.37
C GLU A 187 -6.46 24.92 -13.87
N ARG A 188 -5.28 25.33 -13.43
CA ARG A 188 -5.06 25.89 -12.08
C ARG A 188 -5.83 27.18 -11.82
N ALA A 189 -6.01 28.02 -12.84
CA ALA A 189 -6.76 29.27 -12.70
C ALA A 189 -8.28 29.03 -12.64
N GLN A 190 -8.77 27.96 -13.25
CA GLN A 190 -10.18 27.56 -13.26
C GLN A 190 -10.59 26.77 -12.00
N ASN A 191 -9.65 26.07 -11.36
CA ASN A 191 -9.84 25.39 -10.08
C ASN A 191 -8.95 26.01 -8.99
N PRO A 192 -9.30 27.19 -8.44
CA PRO A 192 -8.47 27.89 -7.45
C PRO A 192 -8.34 27.14 -6.11
N ASP A 193 -9.24 26.20 -5.81
CA ASP A 193 -9.15 25.26 -4.68
C ASP A 193 -8.24 24.04 -4.98
N SER A 194 -7.45 24.11 -6.07
CA SER A 194 -6.30 23.26 -6.36
C SER A 194 -5.21 23.44 -5.28
N LEU A 195 -5.52 23.03 -4.05
CA LEU A 195 -4.61 23.03 -2.92
C LEU A 195 -3.38 22.17 -3.24
N ILE A 196 -2.23 22.59 -2.76
CA ILE A 196 -0.95 21.89 -2.95
C ILE A 196 -1.14 20.43 -2.53
N SER A 197 -0.81 19.49 -3.41
CA SER A 197 -0.72 18.07 -3.08
C SER A 197 0.22 17.92 -1.88
N ARG A 198 -0.28 17.42 -0.75
CA ARG A 198 0.58 17.20 0.43
C ARG A 198 1.26 15.83 0.31
N LEU A 199 2.52 15.77 0.69
CA LEU A 199 3.29 14.51 0.69
C LEU A 199 2.84 13.63 1.86
N ILE A 200 2.85 12.33 1.60
CA ILE A 200 2.71 11.27 2.58
C ILE A 200 4.09 10.60 2.62
N ASP A 201 4.75 10.62 3.77
CA ASP A 201 5.96 9.83 4.05
C ASP A 201 5.72 9.19 5.41
N VAL A 202 5.40 7.90 5.40
CA VAL A 202 5.09 7.13 6.60
C VAL A 202 6.04 5.97 6.67
N ARG A 203 6.80 5.89 7.75
CA ARG A 203 7.86 4.91 7.96
C ARG A 203 7.58 4.06 9.18
N GLY A 204 8.14 2.86 9.20
CA GLY A 204 8.02 1.97 10.36
C GLY A 204 6.64 1.37 10.54
N ILE A 205 5.85 1.22 9.48
CA ILE A 205 4.50 0.66 9.58
C ILE A 205 4.63 -0.84 9.86
N GLU A 206 4.18 -1.27 11.02
CA GLU A 206 4.23 -2.67 11.43
C GLU A 206 3.16 -3.50 10.70
N LEU A 207 3.59 -4.62 10.13
CA LEU A 207 2.72 -5.67 9.60
C LEU A 207 2.77 -6.87 10.55
N ASN A 208 1.61 -7.34 11.00
CA ASN A 208 1.49 -8.53 11.84
C ASN A 208 0.25 -9.34 11.40
N ILE A 209 0.46 -10.56 10.94
CA ILE A 209 -0.60 -11.51 10.55
C ILE A 209 -0.37 -12.81 11.33
N ARG A 210 -1.37 -13.22 12.11
CA ARG A 210 -1.33 -14.40 12.98
C ARG A 210 -2.39 -15.42 12.55
#